data_AF-A0AAU5PKQ8-F1
#
_entry.id   AF-A0AAU5PKQ8-F1
#
_cell.length_a   1.000
_cell.length_b   1.000
_cell.length_c   1.000
_cell.angle_alpha   90.00
_cell.angle_beta   90.00
_cell.angle_gamma   90.00
#
_symmetry.space_group_name_H-M   'P 1'
#
loop_
_entity.id
_entity.type
_entity.pdbx_description
1 polymer ?
#
loop_
_entity_poly.entity_id
_entity_poly.type
_entity_poly.pdbx_seq_one_letter_code
_entity_poly.pdbx_strand_id
1 'polypeptide(L)'
;MGFNGSIPGAARLHLVDGVALLCPEEQVFTAMPTGFADQQLARNLARTTVEGWENTVTAFVAYVNTYPWHWTSASLSGPVGSRGEPTGQTWERDAEA
;
A
#
# COMPACT_ATOMS: atom_id res chain seq x y z
N MET A 1 24.20 -2.69 -29.00
CA MET A 1 22.75 -2.40 -29.14
C MET A 1 22.25 -1.81 -27.84
N GLY A 2 21.86 -0.54 -27.81
CA GLY A 2 21.20 0.08 -26.65
C GLY A 2 19.73 -0.31 -26.61
N PHE A 3 19.21 -0.67 -25.43
CA PHE A 3 17.79 -0.95 -25.23
C PHE A 3 16.97 0.33 -25.43
N ASN A 4 16.58 0.61 -26.68
CA ASN A 4 15.62 1.67 -27.02
C ASN A 4 14.16 1.20 -26.86
N GLY A 5 13.96 0.03 -26.25
CA GLY A 5 12.65 -0.49 -25.88
C GLY A 5 12.18 0.19 -24.61
N SER A 6 11.06 0.91 -24.71
CA SER A 6 10.24 1.34 -23.60
C SER A 6 10.13 0.22 -22.56
N ILE A 7 10.82 0.37 -21.42
CA ILE A 7 10.72 -0.59 -20.30
C ILE A 7 9.37 -0.34 -19.64
N PRO A 8 8.46 -1.33 -19.55
CA PRO A 8 7.20 -1.17 -18.85
C PRO A 8 7.43 -0.65 -17.42
N GLY A 9 6.68 0.39 -17.03
CA GLY A 9 6.86 1.07 -15.75
C GLY A 9 8.01 2.09 -15.70
N ALA A 10 8.70 2.36 -16.82
CA ALA A 10 9.65 3.47 -16.87
C ALA A 10 8.93 4.82 -16.72
N ALA A 11 9.43 5.68 -15.84
CA ALA A 11 8.83 6.99 -15.54
C ALA A 11 8.57 7.83 -16.80
N ARG A 12 9.46 7.76 -17.80
CA ARG A 12 9.36 8.49 -19.06
C ARG A 12 8.17 8.08 -19.95
N LEU A 13 7.46 6.99 -19.63
CA LEU A 13 6.21 6.60 -20.30
C LEU A 13 4.98 7.27 -19.70
N HIS A 14 5.13 7.78 -18.47
CA HIS A 14 4.06 8.39 -17.69
C HIS A 14 4.26 9.90 -17.53
N LEU A 15 5.44 10.42 -17.89
CA LEU A 15 5.83 11.83 -17.78
C LEU A 15 6.00 12.46 -19.16
N VAL A 16 5.50 13.69 -19.32
CA VAL A 16 5.80 14.51 -20.49
C VAL A 16 7.27 14.95 -20.41
N ASP A 17 8.01 14.76 -21.50
CA ASP A 17 9.41 15.16 -21.57
C ASP A 17 9.59 16.66 -21.24
N GLY A 18 10.54 16.95 -20.34
CA GLY A 18 10.89 18.32 -19.94
C GLY A 18 10.03 18.95 -18.84
N VAL A 19 9.02 18.24 -18.31
CA VAL A 19 8.17 18.74 -17.21
C VAL A 19 8.60 18.13 -15.87
N ALA A 20 8.95 18.99 -14.91
CA ALA A 20 9.21 18.58 -13.54
C ALA A 20 7.89 18.33 -12.79
N LEU A 21 7.88 17.30 -11.94
CA LEU A 21 6.75 16.99 -11.07
C LEU A 21 6.61 18.03 -9.96
N LEU A 22 5.45 18.67 -9.85
CA LEU A 22 5.13 19.68 -8.82
C LEU A 22 5.08 19.07 -7.41
N CYS A 23 4.44 17.92 -7.26
CA CYS A 23 4.38 17.13 -6.03
C CYS A 23 4.87 15.71 -6.33
N PRO A 24 6.19 15.46 -6.33
CA PRO A 24 6.74 14.21 -6.85
C PRO A 24 6.27 12.99 -6.06
N GLU A 25 6.17 13.09 -4.73
CA GLU A 25 5.80 11.95 -3.89
C GLU A 25 4.36 11.50 -4.11
N GLU A 26 3.40 12.43 -4.14
CA GLU A 26 1.98 12.14 -4.39
C GLU A 26 1.76 11.56 -5.79
N GLN A 27 2.44 12.11 -6.79
CA GLN A 27 2.34 11.64 -8.17
C GLN A 27 2.95 10.25 -8.34
N VAL A 28 4.08 9.97 -7.69
CA VAL A 28 4.65 8.62 -7.65
C VAL A 28 3.71 7.66 -6.92
N PHE A 29 3.12 8.07 -5.79
CA PHE A 29 2.21 7.23 -5.03
C PHE A 29 0.91 6.93 -5.80
N THR A 30 0.44 7.85 -6.64
CA THR A 30 -0.73 7.63 -7.49
C THR A 30 -0.42 6.66 -8.63
N ALA A 31 0.77 6.75 -9.24
CA ALA A 31 1.16 5.90 -10.36
C ALA A 31 1.65 4.49 -9.94
N MET A 32 2.28 4.37 -8.77
CA MET A 32 2.95 3.17 -8.30
C MET A 32 2.02 1.94 -8.12
N PRO A 33 0.82 2.05 -7.51
CA PRO A 33 -0.08 0.91 -7.32
C PRO A 33 -0.42 0.20 -8.63
N THR A 34 -0.64 0.97 -9.70
CA THR A 34 -0.93 0.42 -11.04
C THR A 34 0.25 -0.41 -11.57
N GLY A 35 1.48 0.12 -11.47
CA GLY A 35 2.67 -0.62 -11.89
C GLY A 35 2.93 -1.88 -11.05
N PHE A 36 2.62 -1.84 -9.75
CA PHE A 36 2.69 -3.01 -8.88
C PHE A 36 1.62 -4.05 -9.25
N ALA A 37 0.39 -3.61 -9.54
CA ALA A 37 -0.69 -4.49 -9.98
C ALA A 37 -0.35 -5.21 -11.27
N ASP A 38 0.17 -4.50 -12.27
CA ASP A 38 0.63 -5.07 -13.54
C ASP A 38 1.71 -6.14 -13.31
N GLN A 39 2.64 -5.91 -12.38
CA GLN A 39 3.67 -6.89 -12.01
C GLN A 39 3.10 -8.13 -11.30
N GLN A 40 2.07 -7.97 -10.47
CA GLN A 40 1.43 -9.10 -9.78
C GLN A 40 0.56 -9.92 -10.74
N LEU A 41 -0.17 -9.26 -11.64
CA LEU A 41 -0.96 -9.90 -12.69
C LEU A 41 -0.07 -10.67 -13.69
N ALA A 42 1.09 -10.13 -14.04
CA ALA A 42 2.09 -10.82 -14.87
C ALA A 42 2.61 -12.12 -14.21
N ARG A 43 2.50 -12.26 -12.88
CA ARG A 43 2.82 -13.49 -12.13
C ARG A 43 1.63 -14.42 -11.98
N ASN A 44 0.56 -14.21 -12.75
CA ASN A 44 -0.68 -14.98 -12.70
C ASN A 44 -1.34 -14.97 -11.30
N LEU A 45 -1.14 -13.88 -10.55
CA LEU A 45 -1.83 -13.69 -9.27
C LEU A 45 -3.29 -13.32 -9.53
N ALA A 46 -4.20 -13.82 -8.70
CA ALA A 46 -5.62 -13.50 -8.81
C ALA A 46 -5.84 -11.98 -8.65
N ARG A 47 -6.69 -11.41 -9.50
CA ARG A 47 -7.03 -9.98 -9.47
C ARG A 47 -7.56 -9.54 -8.10
N THR A 48 -8.38 -10.38 -7.46
CA THR A 48 -8.90 -10.13 -6.10
C THR A 48 -7.80 -9.99 -5.05
N THR A 49 -6.68 -10.71 -5.22
CA THR A 49 -5.52 -10.59 -4.34
C THR A 49 -4.80 -9.27 -4.58
N VAL A 50 -4.66 -8.85 -5.84
CA VAL A 50 -4.02 -7.57 -6.21
C VAL A 50 -4.80 -6.39 -5.64
N GLU A 51 -6.12 -6.38 -5.81
CA GLU A 51 -7.02 -5.36 -5.26
C GLU A 51 -6.94 -5.29 -3.72
N GLY A 52 -6.85 -6.45 -3.05
CA GLY A 52 -6.65 -6.51 -1.60
C GLY A 52 -5.34 -5.85 -1.14
N TRP A 53 -4.27 -6.00 -1.92
CA TRP A 53 -2.99 -5.35 -1.66
C TRP A 53 -3.05 -3.83 -1.88
N GLU A 54 -3.64 -3.37 -2.98
CA GLU A 54 -3.80 -1.94 -3.27
C GLU A 54 -4.59 -1.23 -2.16
N ASN A 55 -5.69 -1.82 -1.70
CA ASN A 55 -6.49 -1.31 -0.60
C ASN A 55 -5.69 -1.23 0.70
N THR A 56 -4.91 -2.28 1.01
CA THR A 56 -4.08 -2.34 2.22
C THR A 56 -3.03 -1.23 2.22
N VAL A 57 -2.33 -1.04 1.10
CA VAL A 57 -1.30 0.00 0.96
C VAL A 57 -1.92 1.40 1.09
N THR A 58 -3.06 1.64 0.44
CA THR A 58 -3.76 2.93 0.49
C THR A 58 -4.24 3.26 1.90
N ALA A 59 -4.87 2.28 2.57
CA ALA A 59 -5.32 2.44 3.94
C ALA A 59 -4.14 2.67 4.90
N PHE A 60 -3.02 1.99 4.69
CA PHE A 60 -1.85 2.15 5.54
C PHE A 60 -1.17 3.51 5.34
N VAL A 61 -1.03 4.01 4.10
CA VAL A 61 -0.56 5.39 3.86
C VAL A 61 -1.45 6.40 4.58
N ALA A 62 -2.77 6.24 4.51
CA ALA A 62 -3.70 7.10 5.23
C ALA A 62 -3.54 6.99 6.76
N TYR A 63 -3.20 5.81 7.28
CA TYR A 63 -2.99 5.57 8.71
C TYR A 63 -1.67 6.18 9.22
N VAL A 64 -0.55 5.96 8.54
CA VAL A 64 0.77 6.44 8.98
C VAL A 64 1.14 7.82 8.44
N ASN A 65 0.30 8.40 7.57
CA ASN A 65 0.50 9.68 6.89
C ASN A 65 1.90 9.82 6.25
N THR A 66 2.45 8.71 5.75
CA THR A 66 3.76 8.62 5.10
C THR A 66 3.71 7.64 3.94
N TYR A 67 4.48 7.94 2.88
CA TYR A 67 4.52 7.10 1.68
C TYR A 67 5.31 5.79 1.89
N PRO A 68 5.07 4.75 1.08
CA PRO A 68 5.64 3.41 1.29
C PRO A 68 7.16 3.34 1.39
N TRP A 69 7.88 4.19 0.67
CA TRP A 69 9.35 4.25 0.70
C TRP A 69 9.92 4.95 1.94
N HIS A 70 9.09 5.57 2.77
CA HIS A 70 9.47 6.15 4.06
C HIS A 70 9.10 5.26 5.24
N TRP A 71 8.43 4.13 5.01
CA TRP A 71 8.03 3.24 6.09
C TRP A 71 9.24 2.63 6.78
N THR A 72 9.19 2.61 8.10
CA THR A 72 10.15 1.92 8.94
C THR A 72 9.51 0.66 9.54
N SER A 73 10.32 -0.26 10.05
CA SER A 73 9.82 -1.43 10.79
C SER A 73 8.93 -1.03 11.97
N ALA A 74 9.24 0.11 12.62
CA ALA A 74 8.42 0.68 13.68
C ALA A 74 7.04 1.13 13.17
N SER A 75 6.97 1.72 11.98
CA SER A 75 5.70 2.11 11.34
C SER A 75 4.81 0.89 11.07
N LEU A 76 5.41 -0.22 10.62
CA LEU A 76 4.69 -1.44 10.24
C LEU A 76 4.18 -2.25 11.45
N SER A 77 4.87 -2.20 12.59
CA SER A 77 4.42 -2.86 13.81
C SER A 77 3.24 -2.16 14.49
N GLY A 78 2.95 -0.90 14.12
CA GLY A 78 2.03 -0.03 14.86
C GLY A 78 2.48 0.23 16.30
N PRO A 79 1.91 1.21 17.01
CA PRO A 79 2.06 1.27 18.46
C PRO A 79 1.48 -0.01 19.06
N VAL A 80 2.35 -0.83 19.65
CA VAL A 80 1.97 -2.00 20.44
C VAL A 80 1.25 -1.54 21.71
N GLY A 81 -0.05 -1.26 21.62
CA GLY A 81 -0.78 -0.74 22.79
C GLY A 81 -2.12 -0.09 22.47
N SER A 82 -3.06 -0.86 21.91
CA SER A 82 -4.50 -0.53 21.97
C SER A 82 -5.39 -1.71 21.58
N ARG A 83 -4.91 -2.95 21.73
CA ARG A 83 -5.80 -4.10 21.82
C ARG A 83 -6.25 -4.15 23.27
N GLY A 84 -7.46 -3.66 23.52
CA GLY A 84 -8.03 -3.49 24.86
C GLY A 84 -7.72 -4.66 25.77
N GLU A 85 -7.13 -4.36 26.92
CA GLU A 85 -7.18 -5.26 28.05
C GLU A 85 -8.66 -5.61 28.31
N PRO A 86 -9.01 -6.90 28.48
CA PRO A 86 -10.35 -7.28 28.88
C PRO A 86 -10.54 -6.84 30.33
N THR A 87 -11.01 -5.61 30.51
CA THR A 87 -11.47 -5.15 31.81
C THR A 87 -12.77 -5.89 32.10
N GLY A 88 -12.67 -6.87 32.97
CA GLY A 88 -13.68 -7.26 33.94
C GLY A 88 -15.07 -7.66 33.41
N GLN A 89 -15.37 -8.94 33.54
CA GLN A 89 -16.71 -9.44 33.85
C GLN A 89 -17.83 -9.11 32.87
N THR A 90 -18.14 -10.02 31.93
CA THR A 90 -19.51 -10.07 31.38
C THR A 90 -19.94 -11.41 30.76
N TRP A 91 -19.14 -12.48 30.81
CA TRP A 91 -19.56 -13.77 30.22
C TRP A 91 -20.23 -14.75 31.21
N GLU A 92 -20.42 -14.39 32.48
CA GLU A 92 -20.90 -15.32 33.53
C GLU A 92 -22.37 -15.08 33.96
N ARG A 93 -23.23 -14.61 33.04
CA ARG A 93 -24.65 -14.39 33.36
C ARG A 93 -25.67 -15.00 32.40
N ASP A 94 -25.21 -15.73 31.39
CA ASP A 94 -26.09 -16.32 30.36
C ASP A 94 -26.23 -17.85 30.48
N ALA A 95 -25.85 -18.44 31.62
CA ALA A 95 -25.83 -19.90 31.82
C ALA A 95 -26.90 -20.45 32.79
N GLU A 96 -27.84 -19.66 33.29
CA GLU A 96 -28.89 -20.20 34.18
C GLU A 96 -30.26 -19.56 33.89
N ALA A 97 -30.99 -20.23 33.00
CA ALA A 97 -32.43 -20.10 32.77
C ALA A 97 -33.02 -21.50 32.53
#